data_AF-A0A0D7BC78-F1
#
_entry.id   AF-A0A0D7BC78-F1
#
_cell.length_a   1.000
_cell.length_b   1.000
_cell.length_c   1.000
_cell.angle_alpha   90.00
_cell.angle_beta   90.00
_cell.angle_gamma   90.00
#
_symmetry.space_group_name_H-M   'P 1'
#
loop_
_entity.id
_entity.type
_entity.pdbx_description
1 polymer ?
#
loop_
_entity_poly.entity_id
_entity_poly.type
_entity_poly.pdbx_seq_one_letter_code
_entity_poly.pdbx_strand_id
1 'polypeptide(L)'
;MQSFSFTAGMDMTRYSYIFVSPASRRNFIARTLTRNAFSRVYIQRDHLPKQRLCPKSKSSVHSRDVPAYAQPCQALWQLGEALARVHVVSDNGVIVYCDQKRCFTEEVLARIIHGNCDIQELAKFFCPTATASLCWIACKLIDIQLQGATIQFLSIRPEQQLSLARLESISPEDTPEYDLNPPSLLQYTLSLITKAESDAKHHRYLKILKTMVEACADMEKESGARPGKRSSDSDDMREPKSNARQVGNRS
;
A
#
# COMPACT_ATOMS: atom_id res chain seq x y z
N MET A 1 4.23 22.03 -15.92
CA MET A 1 3.97 20.79 -15.16
C MET A 1 5.15 20.55 -14.23
N GLN A 2 4.94 20.59 -12.91
CA GLN A 2 5.98 20.17 -11.96
C GLN A 2 6.14 18.65 -12.06
N SER A 3 7.37 18.17 -12.21
CA SER A 3 7.69 16.74 -12.22
C SER A 3 7.43 16.15 -10.84
N PHE A 4 6.54 15.15 -10.76
CA PHE A 4 6.36 14.35 -9.55
C PHE A 4 7.67 13.59 -9.31
N SER A 5 8.43 13.97 -8.26
CA SER A 5 9.71 13.35 -7.92
C SER A 5 9.59 12.66 -6.58
N PHE A 6 9.55 11.33 -6.59
CA PHE A 6 9.88 10.55 -5.40
C PHE A 6 11.40 10.48 -5.32
N THR A 7 11.98 10.81 -4.16
CA THR A 7 13.42 10.57 -3.96
C THR A 7 13.62 9.05 -3.95
N ALA A 8 14.23 8.53 -5.01
CA ALA A 8 14.53 7.11 -5.11
C ALA A 8 15.55 6.73 -4.03
N GLY A 9 15.25 5.68 -3.27
CA GLY A 9 16.17 5.14 -2.28
C GLY A 9 17.19 4.18 -2.90
N MET A 10 16.87 3.60 -4.07
CA MET A 10 17.73 2.62 -4.73
C MET A 10 17.44 2.51 -6.23
N ASP A 11 18.50 2.38 -7.02
CA ASP A 11 18.42 2.02 -8.43
C ASP A 11 18.22 0.51 -8.61
N MET A 12 17.21 0.14 -9.38
CA MET A 12 16.94 -1.23 -9.77
C MET A 12 17.60 -1.56 -11.11
N THR A 13 18.27 -2.71 -11.09
CA THR A 13 18.90 -3.34 -12.26
C THR A 13 18.32 -4.75 -12.41
N ARG A 14 18.75 -5.49 -13.44
CA ARG A 14 18.41 -6.91 -13.65
C ARG A 14 18.72 -7.87 -12.49
N TYR A 15 19.47 -7.39 -11.49
CA TYR A 15 19.90 -8.15 -10.32
C TYR A 15 19.26 -7.66 -9.03
N SER A 16 18.27 -6.78 -9.15
CA SER A 16 17.55 -6.24 -8.01
C SER A 16 16.36 -7.12 -7.65
N TYR A 17 16.16 -7.31 -6.35
CA TYR A 17 15.11 -8.14 -5.78
C TYR A 17 14.34 -7.35 -4.74
N ILE A 18 13.02 -7.50 -4.75
CA ILE A 18 12.15 -7.03 -3.68
C ILE A 18 11.60 -8.25 -2.97
N PHE A 19 11.83 -8.35 -1.67
CA PHE A 19 11.16 -9.33 -0.82
C PHE A 19 10.04 -8.64 -0.05
N VAL A 20 8.85 -9.23 -0.07
CA VAL A 20 7.70 -8.76 0.71
C VAL A 20 7.24 -9.88 1.63
N SER A 21 7.34 -9.65 2.94
CA SER A 21 6.83 -10.54 3.97
C SER A 21 5.76 -9.82 4.79
N PRO A 22 4.47 -10.00 4.46
CA PRO A 22 3.37 -9.41 5.22
C PRO A 22 3.34 -9.92 6.67
N ALA A 23 2.80 -9.10 7.57
CA ALA A 23 2.55 -9.52 8.95
C ALA A 23 1.64 -10.75 8.98
N SER A 24 1.81 -11.61 9.97
CA SER A 24 1.07 -12.84 10.19
C SER A 24 0.87 -13.11 11.68
N ARG A 25 0.11 -14.16 12.02
CA ARG A 25 -0.06 -14.61 13.42
C ARG A 25 1.28 -14.85 14.14
N ARG A 26 2.34 -15.21 13.40
CA ARG A 26 3.66 -15.52 13.95
C ARG A 26 4.64 -14.35 13.90
N ASN A 27 4.36 -13.33 13.09
CA ASN A 27 5.24 -12.18 12.92
C ASN A 27 4.37 -10.94 12.75
N PHE A 28 4.29 -10.11 13.79
CA PHE A 28 3.43 -8.93 13.81
C PHE A 28 4.03 -7.75 13.03
N ILE A 29 5.31 -7.84 12.66
CA ILE A 29 6.00 -6.86 11.83
C ILE A 29 5.89 -7.33 10.39
N ALA A 30 5.47 -6.42 9.52
CA ALA A 30 5.52 -6.66 8.10
C ALA A 30 6.84 -6.08 7.56
N ARG A 31 7.55 -6.83 6.73
CA ARG A 31 8.93 -6.50 6.31
C ARG A 31 9.06 -6.46 4.79
N THR A 32 9.74 -5.43 4.28
CA THR A 32 10.22 -5.39 2.89
C THR A 32 11.74 -5.30 2.85
N LEU A 33 12.35 -5.97 1.89
CA LEU A 33 13.79 -5.92 1.66
C LEU A 33 14.04 -5.68 0.18
N THR A 34 14.67 -4.56 -0.16
CA THR A 34 15.17 -4.28 -1.51
C THR A 34 16.67 -4.47 -1.52
N ARG A 35 17.19 -5.27 -2.45
CA ARG A 35 18.63 -5.51 -2.59
C ARG A 35 19.05 -5.70 -4.04
N ASN A 36 20.33 -5.52 -4.33
CA ASN A 36 20.95 -5.92 -5.60
C ASN A 36 21.94 -7.06 -5.32
N ALA A 37 21.94 -8.13 -6.13
CA ALA A 37 22.82 -9.28 -5.91
C ALA A 37 24.32 -8.94 -5.89
N PHE A 38 24.73 -7.87 -6.57
CA PHE A 38 26.11 -7.42 -6.66
C PHE A 38 26.43 -6.24 -5.74
N SER A 39 25.44 -5.77 -4.97
CA SER A 39 25.64 -4.75 -3.95
C SER A 39 25.61 -5.39 -2.56
N ARG A 40 26.52 -4.95 -1.70
CA ARG A 40 26.44 -5.24 -0.26
C ARG A 40 25.40 -4.35 0.44
N VAL A 41 24.92 -3.32 -0.24
CA VAL A 41 23.89 -2.40 0.27
C VAL A 41 22.52 -3.00 -0.01
N TYR A 42 21.72 -3.10 1.05
CA TYR A 42 20.31 -3.42 0.99
C TYR A 42 19.53 -2.38 1.77
N ILE A 43 18.25 -2.22 1.42
CA ILE A 43 17.31 -1.38 2.15
C ILE A 43 16.26 -2.31 2.74
N GLN A 44 16.26 -2.43 4.07
CA GLN A 44 15.21 -3.09 4.81
C GLN A 44 14.23 -2.05 5.32
N ARG A 45 12.94 -2.37 5.28
CA ARG A 45 11.89 -1.57 5.92
C ARG A 45 10.96 -2.47 6.69
N ASP A 46 10.79 -2.12 7.95
CA ASP A 46 9.94 -2.82 8.89
C ASP A 46 8.77 -1.93 9.24
N HIS A 47 7.58 -2.46 9.10
CA HIS A 47 6.36 -1.73 9.31
C HIS A 47 5.53 -2.42 10.37
N LEU A 48 5.31 -1.70 11.47
CA LEU A 48 4.23 -2.01 12.37
C LEU A 48 2.90 -1.74 11.65
N PRO A 49 1.86 -2.57 11.84
CA PRO A 49 0.55 -2.30 11.29
C PRO A 49 0.01 -0.96 11.83
N LYS A 50 0.06 0.11 11.01
CA LYS A 50 -0.31 1.48 11.41
C LYS A 50 -1.81 1.77 11.41
N GLN A 51 -2.65 0.95 10.77
CA GLN A 51 -4.09 1.22 10.65
C GLN A 51 -4.94 0.44 11.66
N ARG A 52 -5.89 1.13 12.32
CA ARG A 52 -7.00 0.49 13.03
C ARG A 52 -7.81 -0.33 12.02
N LEU A 53 -7.76 -1.65 12.21
CA LEU A 53 -8.75 -2.67 11.85
C LEU A 53 -9.73 -2.25 10.74
N CYS A 54 -9.61 -2.80 9.52
CA CYS A 54 -10.76 -2.76 8.60
C CYS A 54 -11.96 -3.40 9.33
N PRO A 55 -13.09 -2.69 9.47
CA PRO A 55 -14.27 -3.27 10.07
C PRO A 55 -14.74 -4.42 9.17
N LYS A 56 -14.61 -5.64 9.71
CA LYS A 56 -15.07 -6.94 9.18
C LYS A 56 -15.66 -6.88 7.76
N SER A 57 -14.86 -7.17 6.73
CA SER A 57 -15.43 -7.41 5.40
C SER A 57 -16.16 -8.76 5.40
N LYS A 58 -17.44 -8.74 5.01
CA LYS A 58 -18.20 -9.94 4.68
C LYS A 58 -17.81 -10.37 3.26
N SER A 59 -16.68 -11.05 3.03
CA SER A 59 -16.44 -11.63 1.69
C SER A 59 -15.40 -12.77 1.60
N SER A 60 -15.88 -13.85 0.95
CA SER A 60 -15.21 -14.93 0.21
C SER A 60 -14.53 -16.10 0.94
N VAL A 61 -14.86 -17.30 0.44
CA VAL A 61 -14.52 -18.66 0.88
C VAL A 61 -13.00 -18.94 1.03
N HIS A 62 -12.14 -18.08 0.49
CA HIS A 62 -10.68 -18.28 0.42
C HIS A 62 -9.92 -17.78 1.67
N SER A 63 -10.65 -17.22 2.65
CA SER A 63 -10.11 -16.48 3.80
C SER A 63 -10.39 -17.13 5.17
N ARG A 64 -10.94 -18.36 5.20
CA ARG A 64 -11.43 -19.02 6.42
C ARG A 64 -10.38 -19.21 7.53
N ASP A 65 -9.08 -19.20 7.23
CA ASP A 65 -8.02 -19.55 8.19
C ASP A 65 -7.07 -18.41 8.56
N VAL A 66 -7.32 -17.19 8.06
CA VAL A 66 -6.51 -16.01 8.36
C VAL A 66 -7.33 -15.09 9.27
N PRO A 67 -6.78 -14.51 10.36
CA PRO A 67 -7.50 -13.47 11.08
C PRO A 67 -7.99 -12.44 10.05
N ALA A 68 -9.24 -12.00 10.16
CA ALA A 68 -9.89 -11.04 9.26
C ALA A 68 -9.20 -9.65 9.16
N TYR A 69 -8.00 -9.52 9.72
CA TYR A 69 -7.30 -8.29 9.97
C TYR A 69 -5.96 -8.29 9.21
N ALA A 70 -5.78 -7.26 8.40
CA ALA A 70 -4.52 -6.69 7.93
C ALA A 70 -3.78 -7.32 6.73
N GLN A 71 -3.91 -8.60 6.36
CA GLN A 71 -2.94 -9.15 5.39
C GLN A 71 -3.00 -8.58 3.95
N PRO A 72 -4.17 -8.46 3.28
CA PRO A 72 -4.23 -8.00 1.89
C PRO A 72 -3.79 -6.55 1.74
N CYS A 73 -4.39 -5.66 2.53
CA CYS A 73 -4.18 -4.21 2.42
C CYS A 73 -2.77 -3.81 2.89
N GLN A 74 -2.24 -4.46 3.93
CA GLN A 74 -0.88 -4.22 4.39
C GLN A 74 0.15 -4.76 3.39
N ALA A 75 -0.07 -5.95 2.82
CA ALA A 75 0.82 -6.50 1.79
C ALA A 75 0.85 -5.60 0.54
N LEU A 76 -0.32 -5.12 0.11
CA LEU A 76 -0.44 -4.12 -0.95
C LEU A 76 0.34 -2.86 -0.60
N TRP A 77 0.04 -2.24 0.54
CA TRP A 77 0.67 -1.00 0.98
C TRP A 77 2.19 -1.10 1.02
N GLN A 78 2.73 -2.20 1.56
CA GLN A 78 4.16 -2.46 1.62
C GLN A 78 4.80 -2.66 0.25
N LEU A 79 4.16 -3.46 -0.61
CA LEU A 79 4.63 -3.65 -1.97
C LEU A 79 4.65 -2.31 -2.70
N GLY A 80 3.59 -1.52 -2.54
CA GLY A 80 3.45 -0.19 -3.10
C GLY A 80 4.54 0.77 -2.63
N GLU A 81 4.87 0.77 -1.34
CA GLU A 81 5.96 1.57 -0.81
C GLU A 81 7.32 1.12 -1.33
N ALA A 82 7.59 -0.19 -1.33
CA ALA A 82 8.84 -0.74 -1.84
C ALA A 82 9.04 -0.36 -3.31
N LEU A 83 7.98 -0.43 -4.12
CA LEU A 83 7.98 -0.03 -5.53
C LEU A 83 8.06 1.49 -5.73
N ALA A 84 7.51 2.29 -4.82
CA ALA A 84 7.53 3.75 -4.95
C ALA A 84 8.93 4.36 -4.79
N ARG A 85 9.83 3.66 -4.08
CA ARG A 85 11.16 4.15 -3.72
C ARG A 85 12.28 3.54 -4.57
N VAL A 86 11.93 2.82 -5.62
CA VAL A 86 12.90 2.28 -6.58
C VAL A 86 12.83 3.05 -7.88
N HIS A 87 14.00 3.32 -8.45
CA HIS A 87 14.15 3.90 -9.77
C HIS A 87 14.70 2.84 -10.73
N VAL A 88 14.05 2.65 -11.88
CA VAL A 88 14.43 1.59 -12.82
C VAL A 88 15.49 2.17 -13.77
N VAL A 89 16.71 1.65 -13.70
CA VAL A 89 17.86 2.15 -14.50
C VAL A 89 18.12 1.30 -15.74
N SER A 90 17.53 0.10 -15.81
CA SER A 90 17.66 -0.80 -16.95
C SER A 90 16.29 -1.28 -17.41
N ASP A 91 16.16 -1.44 -18.72
CA ASP A 91 15.12 -2.19 -19.44
C ASP A 91 14.90 -3.63 -18.96
N ASN A 92 15.78 -4.16 -18.11
CA ASN A 92 15.68 -5.50 -17.58
C ASN A 92 14.73 -5.61 -16.38
N GLY A 93 14.20 -6.82 -16.18
CA GLY A 93 13.11 -7.09 -15.25
C GLY A 93 13.43 -6.93 -13.75
N VAL A 94 12.38 -6.62 -13.01
CA VAL A 94 12.28 -6.61 -11.54
C VAL A 94 11.72 -7.96 -11.06
N ILE A 95 12.39 -8.60 -10.11
CA ILE A 95 11.88 -9.83 -9.46
C ILE A 95 11.37 -9.49 -8.06
N VAL A 96 10.11 -9.82 -7.82
CA VAL A 96 9.43 -9.66 -6.54
C VAL A 96 9.19 -11.04 -5.93
N TYR A 97 9.87 -11.34 -4.82
CA TYR A 97 9.62 -12.52 -4.01
C TYR A 97 8.58 -12.21 -2.94
N CYS A 98 7.42 -12.86 -3.00
CA CYS A 98 6.31 -12.60 -2.06
C CYS A 98 5.51 -13.87 -1.74
N ASP A 99 4.68 -13.79 -0.70
CA ASP A 99 3.60 -14.75 -0.48
C ASP A 99 2.51 -14.47 -1.54
N GLN A 100 2.57 -15.19 -2.67
CA GLN A 100 1.76 -14.88 -3.84
C GLN A 100 0.26 -14.86 -3.55
N LYS A 101 -0.21 -15.77 -2.67
CA LYS A 101 -1.61 -15.88 -2.27
C LYS A 101 -2.03 -14.68 -1.42
N ARG A 102 -1.24 -14.30 -0.42
CA ARG A 102 -1.57 -13.13 0.44
C ARG A 102 -1.44 -11.79 -0.28
N CYS A 103 -0.59 -11.73 -1.30
CA CYS A 103 -0.43 -10.56 -2.15
C CYS A 103 -1.44 -10.51 -3.33
N PHE A 104 -2.33 -11.49 -3.49
CA PHE A 104 -3.29 -11.56 -4.60
C PHE A 104 -2.60 -11.44 -5.96
N THR A 105 -1.51 -12.17 -6.12
CA THR A 105 -0.62 -12.01 -7.27
C THR A 105 -1.35 -12.34 -8.57
N GLU A 106 -2.10 -13.43 -8.60
CA GLU A 106 -2.81 -13.86 -9.82
C GLU A 106 -4.09 -13.05 -10.05
N GLU A 107 -4.86 -12.84 -8.99
CA GLU A 107 -6.18 -12.21 -9.05
C GLU A 107 -6.11 -10.70 -9.29
N VAL A 108 -5.01 -10.05 -8.88
CA VAL A 108 -4.90 -8.59 -8.86
C VAL A 108 -3.62 -8.12 -9.55
N LEU A 109 -2.44 -8.44 -9.01
CA LEU A 109 -1.18 -7.82 -9.47
C LEU A 109 -0.82 -8.19 -10.91
N ALA A 110 -1.00 -9.46 -11.28
CA ALA A 110 -0.81 -9.93 -12.64
C ALA A 110 -1.82 -9.26 -13.60
N ARG A 111 -3.09 -9.14 -13.21
CA ARG A 111 -4.11 -8.48 -14.04
C ARG A 111 -3.77 -7.02 -14.32
N ILE A 112 -3.21 -6.30 -13.34
CA ILE A 112 -2.69 -4.93 -13.51
C ILE A 112 -1.56 -4.91 -14.54
N ILE A 113 -0.56 -5.80 -14.42
CA ILE A 113 0.59 -5.85 -15.35
C ILE A 113 0.14 -6.10 -16.79
N HIS A 114 -0.88 -6.95 -17.00
CA HIS A 114 -1.44 -7.21 -18.33
C HIS A 114 -2.27 -6.03 -18.88
N GLY A 115 -2.64 -5.06 -18.04
CA GLY A 115 -3.16 -3.74 -18.41
C GLY A 115 -4.64 -3.64 -18.72
N ASN A 116 -5.27 -4.70 -19.24
CA ASN A 116 -6.69 -4.66 -19.65
C ASN A 116 -7.65 -5.10 -18.53
N CYS A 117 -7.61 -4.44 -17.38
CA CYS A 117 -8.52 -4.68 -16.26
C CYS A 117 -9.20 -3.39 -15.77
N ASP A 118 -10.16 -3.56 -14.86
CA ASP A 118 -10.92 -2.47 -14.23
C ASP A 118 -10.53 -2.40 -12.75
N ILE A 119 -10.07 -1.24 -12.27
CA ILE A 119 -9.63 -1.07 -10.88
C ILE A 119 -10.78 -1.28 -9.90
N GLN A 120 -12.03 -0.95 -10.27
CA GLN A 120 -13.20 -1.12 -9.44
C GLN A 120 -13.56 -2.60 -9.28
N GLU A 121 -13.34 -3.41 -10.33
CA GLU A 121 -13.45 -4.88 -10.24
C GLU A 121 -12.40 -5.44 -9.28
N LEU A 122 -11.15 -4.99 -9.41
CA LEU A 122 -10.05 -5.43 -8.54
C LEU A 122 -10.24 -4.98 -7.08
N ALA A 123 -10.85 -3.82 -6.84
CA ALA A 123 -11.13 -3.33 -5.50
C ALA A 123 -12.07 -4.24 -4.70
N LYS A 124 -12.90 -5.07 -5.37
CA LYS A 124 -13.81 -6.04 -4.71
C LYS A 124 -13.08 -7.11 -3.88
N PHE A 125 -11.81 -7.36 -4.17
CA PHE A 125 -10.97 -8.28 -3.39
C PHE A 125 -10.48 -7.67 -2.08
N PHE A 126 -10.66 -6.36 -1.88
CA PHE A 126 -10.14 -5.61 -0.74
C PHE A 126 -11.23 -4.85 0.01
N CYS A 127 -10.85 -4.36 1.19
CA CYS A 127 -11.64 -3.39 1.94
C CYS A 127 -11.71 -2.06 1.15
N PRO A 128 -12.85 -1.35 1.06
CA PRO A 128 -12.95 -0.11 0.29
C PRO A 128 -11.92 0.96 0.66
N THR A 129 -11.50 1.00 1.93
CA THR A 129 -10.46 1.94 2.40
C THR A 129 -9.07 1.67 1.81
N ALA A 130 -8.86 0.51 1.19
CA ALA A 130 -7.59 0.13 0.56
C ALA A 130 -7.52 0.50 -0.93
N THR A 131 -8.60 1.02 -1.52
CA THR A 131 -8.65 1.41 -2.94
C THR A 131 -7.53 2.38 -3.31
N ALA A 132 -7.26 3.39 -2.46
CA ALA A 132 -6.14 4.31 -2.67
C ALA A 132 -4.78 3.57 -2.77
N SER A 133 -4.54 2.59 -1.89
CA SER A 133 -3.30 1.79 -1.92
C SER A 133 -3.22 0.92 -3.17
N LEU A 134 -4.33 0.29 -3.56
CA LEU A 134 -4.42 -0.50 -4.79
C LEU A 134 -4.11 0.36 -6.03
N CYS A 135 -4.69 1.56 -6.12
CA CYS A 135 -4.44 2.50 -7.20
C CYS A 135 -2.96 2.92 -7.26
N TRP A 136 -2.34 3.22 -6.12
CA TRP A 136 -0.91 3.57 -6.11
C TRP A 136 0.00 2.43 -6.60
N ILE A 137 -0.28 1.20 -6.19
CA ILE A 137 0.45 0.02 -6.67
C ILE A 137 0.24 -0.14 -8.16
N ALA A 138 -1.01 0.03 -8.63
CA ALA A 138 -1.31 -0.03 -10.05
C ALA A 138 -0.50 1.01 -10.84
N CYS A 139 -0.49 2.27 -10.39
CA CYS A 139 0.35 3.31 -11.00
C CYS A 139 1.82 2.89 -11.06
N LYS A 140 2.40 2.37 -9.97
CA LYS A 140 3.82 2.00 -9.92
C LYS A 140 4.15 0.80 -10.81
N LEU A 141 3.32 -0.24 -10.80
CA LEU A 141 3.49 -1.39 -11.68
C LEU A 141 3.41 -0.96 -13.15
N ILE A 142 2.45 -0.09 -13.49
CA ILE A 142 2.29 0.44 -14.84
C ILE A 142 3.51 1.29 -15.23
N ASP A 143 3.96 2.22 -14.38
CA ASP A 143 5.10 3.08 -14.68
C ASP A 143 6.38 2.28 -14.97
N ILE A 144 6.63 1.22 -14.21
CA ILE A 144 7.75 0.29 -14.46
C ILE A 144 7.61 -0.37 -15.85
N GLN A 145 6.40 -0.82 -16.22
CA GLN A 145 6.14 -1.40 -17.54
C GLN A 145 6.29 -0.37 -18.66
N LEU A 146 5.87 0.88 -18.46
CA LEU A 146 6.02 1.96 -19.43
C LEU A 146 7.49 2.35 -19.65
N GLN A 147 8.35 2.13 -18.64
CA GLN A 147 9.80 2.29 -18.74
C GLN A 147 10.49 1.12 -19.48
N GLY A 148 9.73 0.09 -19.89
CA GLY A 148 10.24 -1.06 -20.64
C GLY A 148 10.71 -2.23 -19.77
N ALA A 149 10.66 -2.10 -18.44
CA ALA A 149 11.05 -3.17 -17.54
C ALA A 149 9.92 -4.17 -17.28
N THR A 150 10.28 -5.45 -17.18
CA THR A 150 9.35 -6.52 -16.81
C THR A 150 9.24 -6.65 -15.30
N ILE A 151 8.14 -7.23 -14.80
CA ILE A 151 7.97 -7.53 -13.38
C ILE A 151 7.59 -9.00 -13.28
N GLN A 152 8.35 -9.76 -12.50
CA GLN A 152 8.09 -11.17 -12.23
C GLN A 152 7.81 -11.36 -10.75
N PHE A 153 6.68 -12.00 -10.44
CA PHE A 153 6.36 -12.42 -9.09
C PHE A 153 6.77 -13.87 -8.88
N LEU A 154 7.60 -14.13 -7.88
CA LEU A 154 8.03 -15.47 -7.48
C LEU A 154 7.61 -15.75 -6.03
N SER A 155 7.28 -17.00 -5.74
CA SER A 155 6.95 -17.39 -4.37
C SER A 155 8.18 -17.29 -3.48
N ILE A 156 8.02 -16.64 -2.33
CA ILE A 156 9.05 -16.60 -1.30
C ILE A 156 9.18 -17.98 -0.64
N ARG A 157 10.40 -18.50 -0.52
CA ARG A 157 10.64 -19.79 0.15
C ARG A 157 10.51 -19.64 1.67
N PRO A 158 10.04 -20.66 2.41
CA PRO A 158 9.94 -20.61 3.87
C PRO A 158 11.26 -20.23 4.58
N GLU A 159 12.39 -20.71 4.09
CA GLU A 159 13.72 -20.37 4.62
C GLU A 159 14.07 -18.89 4.43
N GLN A 160 13.69 -18.31 3.28
CA GLN A 160 13.88 -16.87 3.01
C GLN A 160 12.96 -16.04 3.90
N GLN A 161 11.73 -16.48 4.11
CA GLN A 161 10.78 -15.85 5.02
C GLN A 161 11.29 -15.90 6.47
N LEU A 162 11.84 -17.03 6.92
CA LEU A 162 12.46 -17.18 8.23
C LEU A 162 13.72 -16.31 8.38
N SER A 163 14.55 -16.24 7.34
CA SER A 163 15.75 -15.40 7.35
C SER A 163 15.40 -13.91 7.42
N LEU A 164 14.37 -13.50 6.66
CA LEU A 164 13.81 -12.15 6.80
C LEU A 164 13.28 -11.96 8.20
N ALA A 165 12.46 -12.88 8.74
CA ALA A 165 11.87 -12.77 10.06
C ALA A 165 12.93 -12.62 11.15
N ARG A 166 14.00 -13.43 11.14
CA ARG A 166 15.10 -13.43 12.13
C ARG A 166 15.87 -12.12 12.29
N LEU A 167 15.63 -11.12 11.45
CA LEU A 167 16.10 -9.74 11.62
C LEU A 167 15.31 -8.96 12.69
N GLU A 168 14.70 -9.65 13.67
CA GLU A 168 13.91 -9.08 14.79
C GLU A 168 14.71 -8.10 15.65
N SER A 169 16.04 -8.17 15.63
CA SER A 169 16.92 -7.28 16.40
C SER A 169 17.06 -5.88 15.80
N ILE A 170 16.49 -5.63 14.61
CA ILE A 170 16.49 -4.30 13.98
C ILE A 170 15.21 -3.59 14.39
N SER A 171 15.33 -2.48 15.13
CA SER A 171 14.19 -1.62 15.42
C SER A 171 13.59 -1.08 14.12
N PRO A 172 12.26 -1.10 13.94
CA PRO A 172 11.64 -0.53 12.76
C PRO A 172 12.03 0.93 12.59
N GLU A 173 12.53 1.29 11.42
CA GLU A 173 12.76 2.69 11.07
C GLU A 173 11.41 3.38 10.80
N ASP A 174 11.29 4.65 11.22
CA ASP A 174 10.17 5.50 10.82
C ASP A 174 10.28 5.81 9.33
N THR A 175 9.67 4.94 8.52
CA THR A 175 9.52 5.18 7.10
C THR A 175 8.52 6.31 6.87
N PRO A 176 8.85 7.30 6.00
CA PRO A 176 7.93 8.37 5.62
C PRO A 176 6.58 7.80 5.22
N GLU A 177 5.49 8.47 5.62
CA GLU A 177 4.15 8.00 5.31
C GLU A 177 3.98 7.84 3.79
N TYR A 178 3.43 6.71 3.41
CA TYR A 178 3.04 6.44 2.03
C TYR A 178 1.98 7.46 1.63
N ASP A 179 2.29 8.33 0.68
CA ASP A 179 1.37 9.37 0.21
C ASP A 179 0.15 8.68 -0.40
N LEU A 180 -0.96 8.65 0.34
CA LEU A 180 -2.24 8.12 -0.10
C LEU A 180 -3.21 9.24 -0.48
N ASN A 181 -2.72 10.47 -0.66
CA ASN A 181 -3.57 11.61 -0.98
C ASN A 181 -4.17 11.43 -2.38
N PRO A 182 -5.51 11.46 -2.52
CA PRO A 182 -6.17 11.33 -3.81
C PRO A 182 -5.70 12.33 -4.88
N PRO A 183 -5.41 13.61 -4.57
CA PRO A 183 -4.92 14.55 -5.57
C PRO A 183 -3.56 14.16 -6.15
N SER A 184 -2.62 13.70 -5.30
CA SER A 184 -1.31 13.20 -5.72
C SER A 184 -1.45 11.99 -6.65
N LEU A 185 -2.32 11.06 -6.28
CA LEU A 185 -2.60 9.85 -7.05
C LEU A 185 -3.26 10.19 -8.40
N LEU A 186 -4.19 11.14 -8.43
CA LEU A 186 -4.82 11.62 -9.65
C LEU A 186 -3.79 12.24 -10.59
N GLN A 187 -2.93 13.14 -10.08
CA GLN A 187 -1.86 13.75 -10.87
C GLN A 187 -0.92 12.69 -11.46
N TYR A 188 -0.54 11.69 -10.66
CA TYR A 188 0.32 10.61 -11.13
C TYR A 188 -0.38 9.76 -12.20
N THR A 189 -1.65 9.40 -11.99
CA THR A 189 -2.47 8.66 -12.96
C THR A 189 -2.56 9.38 -14.30
N LEU A 190 -2.84 10.68 -14.29
CA LEU A 190 -2.88 11.50 -15.50
C LEU A 190 -1.54 11.53 -16.24
N SER A 191 -0.42 11.62 -15.50
CA SER A 191 0.92 11.57 -16.11
C SER A 191 1.18 10.23 -16.81
N LEU A 192 0.70 9.12 -16.24
CA LEU A 192 0.83 7.79 -16.85
C LEU A 192 -0.06 7.62 -18.06
N ILE A 193 -1.25 8.25 -18.09
CA ILE A 193 -2.10 8.30 -19.30
C ILE A 193 -1.33 8.96 -20.44
N THR A 194 -0.76 10.15 -20.21
CA THR A 194 0.04 10.84 -21.24
C THR A 194 1.20 9.98 -21.75
N LYS A 195 1.92 9.29 -20.86
CA LYS A 195 2.98 8.34 -21.26
C LYS A 195 2.42 7.17 -22.06
N ALA A 196 1.30 6.59 -21.65
CA ALA A 196 0.69 5.45 -22.31
C ALA A 196 0.14 5.80 -23.70
N GLU A 197 -0.43 7.00 -23.89
CA GLU A 197 -0.93 7.49 -25.18
C GLU A 197 0.19 7.80 -26.18
N SER A 198 1.41 8.06 -25.69
CA SER A 198 2.55 8.36 -26.57
C SER A 198 3.09 7.13 -27.34
N ASP A 199 2.71 5.92 -26.97
CA ASP A 199 3.17 4.68 -27.60
C ASP A 199 2.06 3.62 -27.64
N ALA A 200 1.69 3.20 -28.86
CA ALA A 200 0.62 2.23 -29.08
C ALA A 200 0.81 0.90 -28.30
N LYS A 201 2.06 0.51 -28.01
CA LYS A 201 2.35 -0.72 -27.23
C LYS A 201 1.84 -0.63 -25.78
N HIS A 202 1.62 0.59 -25.29
CA HIS A 202 1.18 0.89 -23.92
C HIS A 202 -0.33 1.13 -23.80
N HIS A 203 -1.07 1.21 -24.92
CA HIS A 203 -2.51 1.49 -24.92
C HIS A 203 -3.33 0.51 -24.09
N ARG A 204 -2.82 -0.71 -23.87
CA ARG A 204 -3.45 -1.71 -22.98
C ARG A 204 -3.69 -1.18 -21.57
N TYR A 205 -2.90 -0.23 -21.08
CA TYR A 205 -3.04 0.35 -19.73
C TYR A 205 -4.07 1.48 -19.66
N LEU A 206 -4.57 2.00 -20.78
CA LEU A 206 -5.48 3.15 -20.77
C LEU A 206 -6.80 2.84 -20.08
N LYS A 207 -7.29 1.60 -20.18
CA LYS A 207 -8.54 1.19 -19.52
C LYS A 207 -8.41 1.31 -18.00
N ILE A 208 -7.41 0.64 -17.40
CA ILE A 208 -7.21 0.68 -15.95
C ILE A 208 -6.94 2.12 -15.48
N LEU A 209 -6.11 2.89 -16.18
CA LEU A 209 -5.80 4.27 -15.80
C LEU A 209 -7.03 5.19 -15.83
N LYS A 210 -7.93 5.03 -16.82
CA LYS A 210 -9.19 5.79 -16.87
C LYS A 210 -10.12 5.43 -15.70
N THR A 211 -10.28 4.14 -15.40
CA THR A 211 -11.07 3.72 -14.22
C THR A 211 -10.47 4.21 -12.90
N MET A 212 -9.15 4.39 -12.84
CA MET A 212 -8.47 4.99 -11.68
C MET A 212 -8.75 6.48 -11.52
N VAL A 213 -8.86 7.24 -12.62
CA VAL A 213 -9.27 8.66 -12.56
C VAL A 213 -10.65 8.78 -11.91
N GLU A 214 -11.60 7.94 -12.31
CA GLU A 214 -12.94 7.89 -11.72
C GLU A 214 -12.89 7.54 -10.23
N ALA A 215 -12.13 6.50 -9.87
CA ALA A 215 -11.95 6.11 -8.47
C ALA A 215 -11.32 7.23 -7.62
N CYS A 216 -10.37 8.00 -8.17
CA CYS A 216 -9.77 9.15 -7.47
C CYS A 216 -10.78 10.26 -7.23
N ALA A 217 -11.59 10.59 -8.24
CA ALA A 217 -12.64 11.60 -8.11
C ALA A 217 -13.67 11.21 -7.05
N ASP A 218 -14.03 9.93 -6.96
CA ASP A 218 -14.96 9.44 -5.93
C ASP A 218 -14.34 9.51 -4.52
N MET A 219 -13.06 9.16 -4.38
CA MET A 219 -12.32 9.30 -3.10
C MET A 219 -12.24 10.77 -2.64
N GLU A 220 -12.07 11.72 -3.56
CA GLU A 220 -12.08 13.16 -3.24
C GLU A 220 -13.45 13.63 -2.74
N LYS A 221 -14.54 13.23 -3.42
CA LYS A 221 -15.91 13.56 -3.00
C LYS A 221 -16.23 13.03 -1.61
N GLU A 222 -15.86 11.78 -1.32
CA GLU A 222 -16.08 11.17 0.00
C GLU A 222 -15.25 11.86 1.10
N SER A 223 -14.05 12.33 0.76
CA SER A 223 -13.19 13.07 1.68
C SER A 223 -13.73 14.45 2.00
N GLY A 224 -14.33 15.14 1.01
CA GLY A 224 -15.00 16.43 1.18
C GLY A 224 -16.40 16.35 1.80
N ALA A 225 -17.07 15.19 1.74
CA ALA A 225 -18.42 14.99 2.27
C ALA A 225 -18.48 14.68 3.77
N ARG A 226 -17.34 14.53 4.46
CA ARG A 226 -17.33 14.38 5.92
C ARG A 226 -17.72 15.72 6.57
N PRO A 227 -18.86 15.83 7.27
CA PRO A 227 -19.13 17.03 8.05
C PRO A 227 -18.08 17.09 9.15
N GLY A 228 -17.29 18.16 9.14
CA GLY A 228 -16.41 18.49 10.25
C GLY A 228 -17.20 18.40 11.54
N LYS A 229 -16.75 17.54 12.45
CA LYS A 229 -17.19 17.56 13.84
C LYS A 229 -16.85 18.96 14.36
N ARG A 230 -17.82 19.86 14.38
CA ARG A 230 -17.75 21.10 15.17
C ARG A 230 -17.57 20.65 16.61
N SER A 231 -16.36 20.78 17.13
CA SER A 231 -16.14 20.83 18.57
C SER A 231 -16.84 22.09 19.07
N SER A 232 -18.06 21.93 19.58
CA SER A 232 -18.62 22.87 20.53
C SER A 232 -17.84 22.69 21.82
N ASP A 233 -16.89 23.59 22.07
CA ASP A 233 -16.46 23.93 23.43
C ASP A 233 -15.65 25.23 23.41
N SER A 234 -16.33 26.31 23.74
CA SER A 234 -15.82 27.37 24.61
C SER A 234 -16.92 28.42 24.81
N ASP A 235 -17.61 28.34 25.93
CA ASP A 235 -17.59 29.47 26.87
C ASP A 235 -17.87 28.95 28.28
N ASP A 236 -16.78 28.86 29.02
CA ASP A 236 -16.73 28.88 30.47
C ASP A 236 -17.58 30.03 31.01
N MET A 237 -18.41 29.74 32.02
CA MET A 237 -18.63 30.56 33.22
C MET A 237 -19.92 30.13 33.91
N ARG A 238 -19.81 29.24 34.93
CA ARG A 238 -20.34 29.46 36.29
C ARG A 238 -20.14 28.24 37.20
N GLU A 239 -19.29 28.48 38.19
CA GLU A 239 -19.11 27.84 39.51
C GLU A 239 -19.94 26.58 39.87
N PRO A 240 -19.28 25.50 40.33
CA PRO A 240 -19.97 24.48 41.11
C PRO A 240 -20.15 24.97 42.56
N LYS A 241 -21.40 25.24 42.95
CA LYS A 241 -21.78 25.36 44.36
C LYS A 241 -21.59 24.02 45.05
N SER A 242 -20.71 24.04 46.04
CA SER A 242 -20.57 23.05 47.11
C SER A 242 -21.91 22.70 47.76
N ASN A 243 -22.17 21.41 47.95
CA ASN A 243 -22.78 20.91 49.18
C ASN A 243 -22.35 19.46 49.44
N ALA A 244 -21.45 19.32 50.40
CA ALA A 244 -21.10 18.06 51.02
C ALA A 244 -22.21 17.61 51.99
N ARG A 245 -22.45 16.29 52.05
CA ARG A 245 -22.65 15.50 53.27
C ARG A 245 -22.69 14.01 52.88
N GLN A 246 -21.56 13.34 52.98
CA GLN A 246 -21.23 12.39 54.07
C GLN A 246 -22.19 11.20 54.14
N VAL A 247 -21.76 10.09 53.53
CA VAL A 247 -22.19 8.73 53.88
C VAL A 247 -21.05 8.09 54.65
N GLY A 248 -21.34 7.61 55.87
CA GLY A 248 -20.51 6.65 56.57
C GLY A 248 -20.10 7.06 57.99
N ASN A 249 -20.83 6.58 58.99
CA ASN A 249 -20.20 5.76 60.03
C ASN A 249 -21.23 4.91 60.80
N ARG A 250 -20.97 3.59 60.74
CA ARG A 250 -21.17 2.53 61.73
C ARG A 250 -21.84 2.90 63.06
N SER A 251 -22.94 2.22 63.38
CA SER A 251 -23.03 1.16 64.41
C SER A 251 -24.33 0.39 64.23
#